data_AF-A0A1H4DTK2-F1
#
_entry.id   AF-A0A1H4DTK2-F1
#
_cell.length_a   1.000
_cell.length_b   1.000
_cell.length_c   1.000
_cell.angle_alpha   90.00
_cell.angle_beta   90.00
_cell.angle_gamma   90.00
#
_symmetry.space_group_name_H-M   'P 1'
#
loop_
_entity.id
_entity.type
_entity.pdbx_description
1 polymer ?
#
loop_
_entity_poly.entity_id
_entity_poly.type
_entity_poly.pdbx_seq_one_letter_code
_entity_poly.pdbx_strand_id
1 'polypeptide(L)'
;MKQKLLRNSFWKFHFTLFCSLLCLTSCQKDDGYVETEKTEKSIFLNQPTEKIVSWKTFQQNSKLINKINEVKSVTKESSISLQRGVYSEAYDFTIDTSYANYIEFENYHSFTFPVYRNYDSESIENLVLSLQDDGSYKAILMAYELSESDIEKIQTGEYVNLEHKISSSVINLNFMNISTDQQLDCELEDVQVYVKCSSGKHHQGNWASWGECTADQRPRMYITQQLDCNAGGGSSGGGSTGGGSTGGGSGDPFPGNTGGDGSGSGSGTGNDNTQDPNENPENENPENEEPEECLELTEGSGCANDITKPVLKVKTQFEKECEELQINSSDTTFKERMNNLKSATLGDTEKSFGIYNGNYVDSTYPNPSCGAVVEGDEQNAGNIPFHTSLKAIAHNHLKNATETRKHIGTFSPNDLIALSNLAIDIEANNSPVKKQEIATYLVCDEGNYSLKINDIYKLYNFALKYGTDNAFKDIIDEFYERNNIAHGEPKNDQNIGFLKLLKNFDIGANFYEADNNFENWEKLELNLSENDINKKSC
;
A
#
# COMPACT_ATOMS: atom_id res chain seq x y z
N MET A 1 -78.54 -9.70 -35.19
CA MET A 1 -78.11 -8.35 -34.73
C MET A 1 -77.92 -8.29 -33.19
N LYS A 2 -77.40 -9.34 -32.54
CA LYS A 2 -77.14 -9.38 -31.08
C LYS A 2 -75.67 -9.62 -30.69
N GLN A 3 -74.78 -9.94 -31.65
CA GLN A 3 -73.33 -10.13 -31.39
C GLN A 3 -72.49 -8.85 -31.53
N LYS A 4 -73.05 -7.74 -32.03
CA LYS A 4 -72.32 -6.47 -32.18
C LYS A 4 -72.39 -5.55 -30.95
N LEU A 5 -73.23 -5.86 -29.96
CA LEU A 5 -73.41 -5.03 -28.74
C LEU A 5 -72.58 -5.50 -27.54
N LEU A 6 -72.08 -6.75 -27.52
CA LEU A 6 -71.25 -7.26 -26.40
C LEU A 6 -69.76 -6.91 -26.53
N ARG A 7 -69.26 -6.61 -27.74
CA ARG A 7 -67.83 -6.32 -27.98
C ARG A 7 -67.40 -4.91 -27.53
N ASN A 8 -68.32 -3.95 -27.48
CA ASN A 8 -68.04 -2.58 -27.03
C ASN A 8 -68.20 -2.38 -25.51
N SER A 9 -68.79 -3.34 -24.79
CA SER A 9 -68.91 -3.28 -23.33
C SER A 9 -67.64 -3.81 -22.64
N PHE A 10 -67.02 -4.86 -23.20
CA PHE A 10 -65.83 -5.50 -22.64
C PHE A 10 -64.58 -4.59 -22.66
N TRP A 11 -64.42 -3.79 -23.72
CA TRP A 11 -63.27 -2.87 -23.85
C TRP A 11 -63.36 -1.67 -22.92
N LYS A 12 -64.58 -1.19 -22.62
CA LYS A 12 -64.81 -0.10 -21.66
C LYS A 12 -64.55 -0.53 -20.22
N PHE A 13 -64.79 -1.79 -19.89
CA PHE A 13 -64.56 -2.32 -18.54
C PHE A 13 -63.06 -2.49 -18.25
N HIS A 14 -62.26 -2.96 -19.21
CA HIS A 14 -60.81 -3.09 -19.05
C HIS A 14 -60.06 -1.76 -19.05
N PHE A 15 -60.51 -0.77 -19.83
CA PHE A 15 -59.91 0.57 -19.80
C PHE A 15 -60.16 1.28 -18.45
N THR A 16 -61.36 1.12 -17.88
CA THR A 16 -61.70 1.71 -16.57
C THR A 16 -60.94 1.04 -15.42
N LEU A 17 -60.69 -0.28 -15.50
CA LEU A 17 -59.92 -1.03 -14.51
C LEU A 17 -58.40 -0.72 -14.58
N PHE A 18 -57.87 -0.43 -15.78
CA PHE A 18 -56.47 -0.05 -15.95
C PHE A 18 -56.19 1.39 -15.49
N CYS A 19 -57.12 2.34 -15.69
CA CYS A 19 -56.97 3.72 -15.20
C CYS A 19 -57.10 3.85 -13.68
N SER A 20 -57.81 2.95 -13.00
CA SER A 20 -57.97 2.99 -11.53
C SER A 20 -56.75 2.46 -10.77
N LEU A 21 -55.90 1.64 -11.41
CA LEU A 21 -54.60 1.22 -10.84
C LEU A 21 -53.49 2.28 -10.95
N LEU A 22 -53.61 3.27 -11.85
CA LEU A 22 -52.62 4.33 -12.04
C LEU A 22 -52.76 5.49 -11.03
N CYS A 23 -53.86 5.57 -10.29
CA CYS A 23 -54.10 6.62 -9.30
C CYS A 23 -53.56 6.32 -7.88
N LEU A 24 -52.91 5.16 -7.66
CA LEU A 24 -52.35 4.77 -6.35
C LEU A 24 -50.85 5.08 -6.20
N THR A 25 -50.28 5.92 -7.06
CA THR A 25 -48.91 6.46 -6.91
C THR A 25 -48.93 7.99 -6.79
N SER A 26 -49.77 8.51 -5.90
CA SER A 26 -49.61 9.86 -5.38
C SER A 26 -49.05 9.75 -3.96
N CYS A 27 -47.73 9.88 -3.82
CA CYS A 27 -47.15 10.20 -2.51
C CYS A 27 -47.66 11.58 -2.10
N GLN A 28 -48.16 11.64 -0.87
CA GLN A 28 -48.48 12.84 -0.13
C GLN A 28 -47.30 13.80 -0.16
N LYS A 29 -47.59 15.05 -0.51
CA LYS A 29 -46.72 16.19 -0.26
C LYS A 29 -47.11 16.69 1.14
N ASP A 30 -46.26 16.43 2.14
CA ASP A 30 -46.39 17.08 3.44
C ASP A 30 -45.87 18.52 3.30
N ASP A 31 -46.77 19.47 3.49
CA ASP A 31 -46.44 20.89 3.59
C ASP A 31 -45.96 21.19 5.01
N GLY A 32 -44.75 21.73 5.16
CA GLY A 32 -44.39 22.51 6.33
C GLY A 32 -42.92 22.50 6.75
N TYR A 33 -42.06 23.26 6.07
CA TYR A 33 -41.37 24.44 6.62
C TYR A 33 -40.58 25.11 5.50
N VAL A 34 -40.74 26.43 5.34
CA VAL A 34 -39.91 27.23 4.44
C VAL A 34 -38.60 27.48 5.16
N GLU A 35 -37.54 26.78 4.77
CA GLU A 35 -36.21 27.35 4.87
C GLU A 35 -35.82 27.80 3.47
N THR A 36 -35.47 29.08 3.38
CA THR A 36 -34.99 29.71 2.16
C THR A 36 -33.84 28.88 1.62
N GLU A 37 -33.95 28.38 0.39
CA GLU A 37 -32.81 27.88 -0.36
C GLU A 37 -31.79 29.03 -0.43
N LYS A 38 -30.84 29.05 0.52
CA LYS A 38 -29.49 29.48 0.20
C LYS A 38 -29.11 28.56 -0.94
N THR A 39 -29.06 29.12 -2.14
CA THR A 39 -28.36 28.52 -3.25
C THR A 39 -26.97 28.20 -2.72
N GLU A 40 -26.74 26.95 -2.33
CA GLU A 40 -25.40 26.43 -2.15
C GLU A 40 -24.77 26.55 -3.52
N LYS A 41 -24.06 27.67 -3.69
CA LYS A 41 -22.99 27.78 -4.63
C LYS A 41 -22.09 26.61 -4.27
N SER A 42 -22.20 25.51 -5.02
CA SER A 42 -21.29 24.38 -4.93
C SER A 42 -19.94 24.90 -5.40
N ILE A 43 -19.25 25.56 -4.49
CA ILE A 43 -17.82 25.77 -4.59
C ILE A 43 -17.28 24.34 -4.44
N PHE A 44 -16.91 23.73 -5.56
CA PHE A 44 -15.94 22.66 -5.54
C PHE A 44 -14.69 23.26 -4.90
N LEU A 45 -14.57 23.15 -3.58
CA LEU A 45 -13.29 23.38 -2.92
C LEU A 45 -12.30 22.47 -3.61
N ASN A 46 -11.18 23.06 -4.04
CA ASN A 46 -10.11 22.40 -4.77
C ASN A 46 -9.84 21.04 -4.09
N GLN A 47 -9.71 19.95 -4.86
CA GLN A 47 -9.29 18.66 -4.29
C GLN A 47 -7.83 18.44 -4.64
N PRO A 48 -6.98 17.94 -3.71
CA PRO A 48 -5.61 17.62 -4.05
C PRO A 48 -5.55 16.62 -5.22
N THR A 49 -4.73 16.93 -6.22
CA THR A 49 -4.44 16.03 -7.33
C THR A 49 -3.34 15.08 -6.91
N GLU A 50 -3.60 13.77 -7.01
CA GLU A 50 -2.65 12.71 -6.66
C GLU A 50 -2.22 11.98 -7.94
N LYS A 51 -0.92 11.78 -8.12
CA LYS A 51 -0.36 10.99 -9.23
C LYS A 51 0.94 10.28 -8.82
N ILE A 52 1.15 9.08 -9.34
CA ILE A 52 2.47 8.45 -9.30
C ILE A 52 3.31 9.04 -10.43
N VAL A 53 4.46 9.61 -10.08
CA VAL A 53 5.40 10.23 -11.02
C VAL A 53 6.71 9.46 -11.06
N SER A 54 7.24 9.28 -12.26
CA SER A 54 8.53 8.60 -12.46
C SER A 54 9.70 9.55 -12.23
N TRP A 55 10.91 9.00 -12.03
CA TRP A 55 12.17 9.74 -12.05
C TRP A 55 12.24 10.76 -13.19
N LYS A 56 11.83 10.36 -14.41
CA LYS A 56 11.90 11.21 -15.60
C LYS A 56 11.12 12.52 -15.44
N THR A 57 10.04 12.47 -14.66
CA THR A 57 9.13 13.59 -14.40
C THR A 57 9.72 14.55 -13.39
N PHE A 58 10.17 14.06 -12.23
CA PHE A 58 10.57 14.95 -11.13
C PHE A 58 12.06 15.33 -11.15
N GLN A 59 12.92 14.64 -11.92
CA GLN A 59 14.32 15.04 -12.10
C GLN A 59 14.49 16.44 -12.70
N GLN A 60 13.44 16.99 -13.32
CA GLN A 60 13.43 18.35 -13.87
C GLN A 60 13.36 19.43 -12.78
N ASN A 61 12.96 19.06 -11.56
CA ASN A 61 12.89 19.96 -10.42
C ASN A 61 14.25 19.97 -9.69
N SER A 62 15.09 20.95 -10.03
CA SER A 62 16.44 21.07 -9.46
C SER A 62 16.45 21.23 -7.95
N LYS A 63 15.47 21.95 -7.37
CA LYS A 63 15.37 22.14 -5.91
C LYS A 63 15.05 20.83 -5.19
N LEU A 64 14.14 20.02 -5.74
CA LEU A 64 13.83 18.68 -5.22
C LEU A 64 15.05 17.76 -5.26
N ILE A 65 15.74 17.72 -6.41
CA ILE A 65 16.95 16.90 -6.57
C ILE A 65 18.07 17.34 -5.64
N ASN A 66 18.25 18.65 -5.45
CA ASN A 66 19.18 19.18 -4.46
C ASN A 66 18.82 18.69 -3.06
N LYS A 67 17.53 18.69 -2.70
CA LYS A 67 17.10 18.19 -1.38
C LYS A 67 17.38 16.69 -1.21
N ILE A 68 17.11 15.87 -2.21
CA ILE A 68 17.46 14.43 -2.19
C ILE A 68 18.98 14.25 -2.01
N ASN A 69 19.79 15.07 -2.68
CA ASN A 69 21.25 15.04 -2.55
C ASN A 69 21.75 15.53 -1.18
N GLU A 70 21.05 16.46 -0.53
CA GLU A 70 21.35 16.86 0.85
C GLU A 70 21.12 15.69 1.82
N VAL A 71 20.01 14.96 1.66
CA VAL A 71 19.70 13.77 2.48
C VAL A 71 20.74 12.67 2.28
N LYS A 72 21.38 12.60 1.11
CA LYS A 72 22.42 11.60 0.77
C LYS A 72 23.66 11.63 1.67
N SER A 73 23.94 12.75 2.37
CA SER A 73 25.14 13.01 3.20
C SER A 73 26.49 12.60 2.54
N VAL A 74 27.22 13.59 2.04
CA VAL A 74 28.52 13.56 1.36
C VAL A 74 29.45 12.35 1.65
N THR A 75 29.63 11.48 0.66
CA THR A 75 30.98 11.07 0.20
C THR A 75 31.07 11.16 -1.32
N LYS A 76 32.22 11.69 -1.76
CA LYS A 76 32.64 12.15 -3.11
C LYS A 76 31.95 11.53 -4.33
N GLU A 77 31.61 12.43 -5.27
CA GLU A 77 31.54 12.24 -6.73
C GLU A 77 31.62 10.79 -7.22
N SER A 78 30.52 10.06 -7.06
CA SER A 78 30.25 8.91 -7.90
C SER A 78 28.99 9.24 -8.68
N SER A 79 29.14 9.38 -9.99
CA SER A 79 28.10 9.42 -11.02
C SER A 79 27.35 8.08 -11.09
N ILE A 80 26.81 7.65 -9.96
CA ILE A 80 25.89 6.52 -9.88
C ILE A 80 24.55 7.04 -10.37
N SER A 81 24.10 6.48 -11.48
CA SER A 81 22.75 6.63 -12.01
C SER A 81 21.72 6.61 -10.89
N LEU A 82 21.09 7.76 -10.60
CA LEU A 82 20.02 7.95 -9.62
C LEU A 82 18.73 7.16 -9.96
N GLN A 83 18.80 6.20 -10.89
CA GLN A 83 17.63 5.51 -11.43
C GLN A 83 17.13 4.33 -10.57
N ARG A 84 17.85 3.92 -9.52
CA ARG A 84 17.45 2.74 -8.71
C ARG A 84 17.48 2.92 -7.19
N GLY A 85 17.99 4.04 -6.68
CA GLY A 85 17.94 4.36 -5.25
C GLY A 85 19.09 5.25 -4.79
N VAL A 86 18.86 6.01 -3.72
CA VAL A 86 19.82 6.94 -3.11
C VAL A 86 20.07 6.54 -1.67
N TYR A 87 21.24 5.96 -1.40
CA TYR A 87 21.64 5.63 -0.04
C TYR A 87 22.05 6.90 0.74
N SER A 88 21.52 7.05 1.94
CA SER A 88 21.90 8.03 2.94
C SER A 88 22.68 7.33 4.03
N GLU A 89 23.97 7.66 4.14
CA GLU A 89 24.84 7.14 5.20
C GLU A 89 24.45 7.72 6.57
N ALA A 90 24.10 9.02 6.62
CA ALA A 90 23.74 9.69 7.87
C ALA A 90 22.49 9.11 8.55
N TYR A 91 21.56 8.59 7.75
CA TYR A 91 20.29 8.03 8.26
C TYR A 91 20.17 6.52 8.07
N ASP A 92 21.20 5.88 7.50
CA ASP A 92 21.28 4.45 7.17
C ASP A 92 20.03 3.89 6.48
N PHE A 93 19.64 4.55 5.39
CA PHE A 93 18.53 4.09 4.55
C PHE A 93 18.79 4.39 3.07
N THR A 94 18.05 3.72 2.19
CA THR A 94 18.02 3.96 0.75
C THR A 94 16.66 4.52 0.33
N ILE A 95 16.65 5.67 -0.32
CA ILE A 95 15.45 6.27 -0.91
C ILE A 95 15.21 5.58 -2.26
N ASP A 96 14.01 5.04 -2.50
CA ASP A 96 13.61 4.60 -3.83
C ASP A 96 13.26 5.82 -4.70
N THR A 97 14.11 6.12 -5.67
CA THR A 97 13.90 7.24 -6.59
C THR A 97 13.32 6.80 -7.93
N SER A 98 12.87 5.57 -8.08
CA SER A 98 12.24 5.11 -9.33
C SER A 98 10.87 5.76 -9.56
N TYR A 99 10.13 6.00 -8.47
CA TYR A 99 8.84 6.70 -8.47
C TYR A 99 8.63 7.50 -7.18
N ALA A 100 7.67 8.42 -7.21
CA ALA A 100 7.12 9.09 -6.04
C ALA A 100 5.61 9.24 -6.19
N ASN A 101 4.90 9.28 -5.06
CA ASN A 101 3.57 9.85 -5.02
C ASN A 101 3.71 11.38 -4.98
N TYR A 102 3.04 12.05 -5.90
CA TYR A 102 2.99 13.50 -5.98
C TYR A 102 1.58 13.97 -5.68
N ILE A 103 1.47 14.85 -4.69
CA ILE A 103 0.22 15.51 -4.30
C ILE A 103 0.39 16.99 -4.61
N GLU A 104 -0.58 17.55 -5.32
CA GLU A 104 -0.60 18.97 -5.70
C GLU A 104 -1.93 19.60 -5.36
N PHE A 105 -1.85 20.77 -4.74
CA PHE A 105 -2.99 21.53 -4.28
C PHE A 105 -2.68 23.02 -4.41
N GLU A 106 -3.37 23.70 -5.30
CA GLU A 106 -3.12 25.12 -5.60
C GLU A 106 -1.64 25.39 -5.93
N ASN A 107 -0.93 26.15 -5.09
CA ASN A 107 0.49 26.46 -5.24
C ASN A 107 1.41 25.50 -4.46
N TYR A 108 0.84 24.57 -3.69
CA TYR A 108 1.56 23.59 -2.89
C TYR A 108 1.71 22.26 -3.63
N HIS A 109 2.84 21.58 -3.41
CA HIS A 109 2.97 20.16 -3.72
C HIS A 109 3.92 19.44 -2.78
N SER A 110 3.77 18.12 -2.72
CA SER A 110 4.70 17.23 -2.02
C SER A 110 5.07 16.03 -2.87
N PHE A 111 6.23 15.45 -2.54
CA PHE A 111 6.70 14.18 -3.09
C PHE A 111 6.92 13.20 -1.95
N THR A 112 6.36 12.01 -2.06
CA THR A 112 6.55 10.95 -1.07
C THR A 112 7.25 9.77 -1.73
N PHE A 113 8.44 9.44 -1.22
CA PHE A 113 9.30 8.37 -1.73
C PHE A 113 9.32 7.19 -0.73
N PRO A 114 9.28 5.94 -1.20
CA PRO A 114 9.59 4.80 -0.34
C PRO A 114 11.02 4.86 0.16
N VAL A 115 11.25 4.44 1.41
CA VAL A 115 12.57 4.34 2.03
C VAL A 115 12.81 2.90 2.50
N TYR A 116 14.06 2.45 2.38
CA TYR A 116 14.47 1.09 2.73
C TYR A 116 15.65 1.10 3.69
N ARG A 117 15.65 0.20 4.66
CA ARG A 117 16.80 -0.05 5.53
C ARG A 117 17.43 -1.39 5.17
N ASN A 118 18.72 -1.54 5.49
CA ASN A 118 19.46 -2.78 5.23
C ASN A 118 19.21 -3.87 6.31
N TYR A 119 18.27 -3.62 7.22
CA TYR A 119 17.81 -4.54 8.24
C TYR A 119 16.29 -4.62 8.21
N ASP A 120 15.73 -5.70 8.74
CA ASP A 120 14.29 -5.89 8.84
C ASP A 120 13.69 -4.80 9.75
N SER A 121 12.97 -3.88 9.13
CA SER A 121 12.14 -2.90 9.81
C SER A 121 10.69 -3.38 9.77
N GLU A 122 10.06 -3.46 10.93
CA GLU A 122 8.62 -3.78 11.04
C GLU A 122 7.75 -2.62 10.54
N SER A 123 8.31 -1.42 10.43
CA SER A 123 7.62 -0.22 9.97
C SER A 123 7.89 0.05 8.48
N ILE A 124 6.85 0.55 7.79
CA ILE A 124 6.98 1.10 6.44
C ILE A 124 7.47 2.55 6.56
N GLU A 125 8.54 2.93 5.87
CA GLU A 125 9.08 4.28 5.94
C GLU A 125 8.99 5.01 4.60
N ASN A 126 8.68 6.31 4.66
CA ASN A 126 8.66 7.20 3.52
C ASN A 126 9.43 8.49 3.79
N LEU A 127 10.12 8.98 2.76
CA LEU A 127 10.68 10.32 2.75
C LEU A 127 9.68 11.25 2.05
N VAL A 128 9.12 12.19 2.80
CA VAL A 128 8.25 13.26 2.31
C VAL A 128 9.09 14.50 2.08
N LEU A 129 9.05 15.02 0.85
CA LEU A 129 9.60 16.31 0.48
C LEU A 129 8.43 17.27 0.22
N SER A 130 8.18 18.15 1.19
CA SER A 130 7.08 19.12 1.17
C SER A 130 7.57 20.49 0.70
N LEU A 131 6.90 21.09 -0.29
CA LEU A 131 7.23 22.44 -0.78
C LEU A 131 7.01 23.47 0.33
N GLN A 132 7.95 24.41 0.45
CA GLN A 132 7.88 25.54 1.38
C GLN A 132 7.68 26.85 0.60
N ASP A 133 7.33 27.94 1.28
CA ASP A 133 7.03 29.23 0.64
C ASP A 133 8.21 29.86 -0.10
N ASP A 134 9.44 29.59 0.35
CA ASP A 134 10.68 29.99 -0.36
C ASP A 134 10.95 29.11 -1.62
N GLY A 135 10.04 28.20 -1.89
CA GLY A 135 10.09 27.19 -2.93
C GLY A 135 11.12 26.09 -2.69
N SER A 136 11.75 26.03 -1.51
CA SER A 136 12.60 24.91 -1.09
C SER A 136 11.74 23.72 -0.65
N TYR A 137 12.38 22.65 -0.16
CA TYR A 137 11.70 21.47 0.34
C TYR A 137 12.10 21.17 1.78
N LYS A 138 11.10 21.02 2.66
CA LYS A 138 11.23 20.37 3.97
C LYS A 138 11.25 18.86 3.75
N ALA A 139 12.18 18.17 4.40
CA ALA A 139 12.30 16.72 4.34
C ALA A 139 11.81 16.10 5.65
N ILE A 140 10.87 15.17 5.57
CA ILE A 140 10.26 14.50 6.72
C ILE A 140 10.36 13.00 6.49
N LEU A 141 10.91 12.27 7.46
CA LEU A 141 10.85 10.82 7.50
C LEU A 141 9.59 10.40 8.25
N MET A 142 8.66 9.77 7.55
CA MET A 142 7.45 9.18 8.10
C MET A 142 7.66 7.68 8.27
N ALA A 143 7.29 7.12 9.41
CA ALA A 143 7.26 5.69 9.66
C ALA A 143 5.85 5.23 10.06
N TYR A 144 5.43 4.10 9.52
CA TYR A 144 4.10 3.54 9.68
C TYR A 144 4.15 2.12 10.26
N GLU A 145 3.50 1.90 11.40
CA GLU A 145 3.29 0.59 12.00
C GLU A 145 1.98 -0.02 11.45
N LEU A 146 2.07 -0.70 10.30
CA LEU A 146 0.91 -1.20 9.56
C LEU A 146 0.79 -2.72 9.65
N SER A 147 -0.43 -3.22 9.89
CA SER A 147 -0.72 -4.64 9.75
C SER A 147 -0.84 -5.07 8.28
N GLU A 148 -0.79 -6.37 8.00
CA GLU A 148 -1.04 -6.90 6.64
C GLU A 148 -2.40 -6.46 6.08
N SER A 149 -3.43 -6.38 6.94
CA SER A 149 -4.76 -5.90 6.55
C SER A 149 -4.77 -4.41 6.21
N ASP A 150 -3.98 -3.59 6.92
CA ASP A 150 -3.85 -2.16 6.61
C ASP A 150 -3.16 -1.97 5.24
N ILE A 151 -2.12 -2.76 4.98
CA ILE A 151 -1.40 -2.76 3.69
C ILE A 151 -2.36 -3.11 2.54
N GLU A 152 -3.17 -4.15 2.68
CA GLU A 152 -4.17 -4.55 1.67
C GLU A 152 -5.19 -3.43 1.42
N LYS A 153 -5.72 -2.83 2.48
CA LYS A 153 -6.68 -1.71 2.36
C LYS A 153 -6.08 -0.50 1.66
N ILE A 154 -4.84 -0.12 1.97
CA ILE A 154 -4.15 0.98 1.27
C ILE A 154 -3.99 0.64 -0.21
N GLN A 155 -3.67 -0.62 -0.55
CA GLN A 155 -3.54 -1.07 -1.95
C GLN A 155 -4.87 -1.08 -2.70
N THR A 156 -5.99 -1.39 -2.05
CA THR A 156 -7.33 -1.38 -2.65
C THR A 156 -8.01 0.00 -2.63
N GLY A 157 -7.40 0.98 -1.96
CA GLY A 157 -7.95 2.33 -1.80
C GLY A 157 -9.08 2.39 -0.77
N GLU A 158 -9.12 1.44 0.16
CA GLU A 158 -10.02 1.42 1.29
C GLU A 158 -9.50 2.27 2.46
N TYR A 159 -10.38 2.57 3.40
CA TYR A 159 -10.02 3.33 4.59
C TYR A 159 -9.13 2.53 5.54
N VAL A 160 -8.10 3.20 6.05
CA VAL A 160 -7.23 2.70 7.11
C VAL A 160 -7.16 3.73 8.23
N ASN A 161 -7.42 3.27 9.46
CA ASN A 161 -7.14 4.06 10.64
C ASN A 161 -5.63 4.04 10.91
N LEU A 162 -5.00 5.21 10.85
CA LEU A 162 -3.57 5.40 11.13
C LEU A 162 -3.32 6.12 12.47
N GLU A 163 -4.37 6.38 13.24
CA GLU A 163 -4.27 6.92 14.59
C GLU A 163 -3.29 6.06 15.42
N HIS A 164 -2.31 6.72 16.04
CA HIS A 164 -1.22 6.11 16.80
C HIS A 164 -0.35 5.09 16.03
N LYS A 165 -0.43 5.03 14.69
CA LYS A 165 0.41 4.18 13.83
C LYS A 165 1.44 4.96 13.03
N ILE A 166 1.51 6.27 13.23
CA ILE A 166 2.40 7.18 12.51
C ILE A 166 3.42 7.73 13.50
N SER A 167 4.68 7.76 13.08
CA SER A 167 5.69 8.61 13.68
C SER A 167 6.40 9.40 12.60
N SER A 168 6.74 10.65 12.89
CA SER A 168 7.38 11.55 11.95
C SER A 168 8.60 12.21 12.56
N SER A 169 9.62 12.45 11.73
CA SER A 169 10.82 13.20 12.14
C SER A 169 11.32 14.07 10.99
N VAL A 170 11.63 15.33 11.30
CA VAL A 170 12.17 16.27 10.30
C VAL A 170 13.66 15.96 10.08
N ILE A 171 14.03 15.70 8.82
CA ILE A 171 15.43 15.48 8.42
C ILE A 171 16.11 16.83 8.24
N ASN A 172 17.07 17.11 9.11
CA ASN A 172 17.68 18.43 9.24
C ASN A 172 19.16 18.42 8.88
N LEU A 173 19.53 19.25 7.90
CA LEU A 173 20.88 19.82 7.80
C LEU A 173 20.68 21.31 7.47
N ASN A 174 20.59 22.14 8.53
CA ASN A 174 20.58 23.62 8.57
C ASN A 174 19.28 24.39 8.91
N PHE A 175 18.29 23.83 9.60
CA PHE A 175 17.37 24.67 10.40
C PHE A 175 18.03 25.04 11.74
N MET A 176 19.06 25.88 11.69
CA MET A 176 19.48 26.68 12.83
C MET A 176 19.13 28.13 12.52
N ASN A 177 18.05 28.61 13.14
CA ASN A 177 17.88 29.95 13.72
C ASN A 177 16.38 30.18 14.01
N ILE A 178 15.81 29.40 14.92
CA ILE A 178 14.74 29.93 15.77
C ILE A 178 15.39 30.12 17.12
N SER A 179 15.69 31.37 17.43
CA SER A 179 16.17 31.79 18.74
C SER A 179 15.14 31.39 19.78
N THR A 180 15.51 30.44 20.64
CA THR A 180 14.77 30.09 21.84
C THR A 180 14.87 31.25 22.83
N ASP A 181 13.92 32.18 22.73
CA ASP A 181 13.60 33.10 23.83
C ASP A 181 12.08 33.31 23.89
N GLN A 182 11.36 32.19 23.97
CA GLN A 182 10.03 32.03 24.57
C GLN A 182 9.67 30.54 24.40
N GLN A 183 9.71 29.80 25.51
CA GLN A 183 9.30 28.41 25.55
C GLN A 183 7.77 28.35 25.42
N LEU A 184 7.28 28.29 24.19
CA LEU A 184 5.97 27.73 23.89
C LEU A 184 6.13 26.20 23.81
N ASP A 185 5.41 25.46 24.66
CA ASP A 185 5.26 24.00 24.54
C ASP A 185 4.33 23.71 23.35
N CYS A 186 4.89 23.81 22.14
CA CYS A 186 4.22 23.38 20.92
C CYS A 186 4.81 22.05 20.44
N GLU A 187 3.96 21.05 20.22
CA GLU A 187 4.32 19.77 19.63
C GLU A 187 3.74 19.66 18.22
N LEU A 188 4.45 18.97 17.32
CA LEU A 188 3.91 18.63 16.00
C LEU A 188 3.13 17.31 16.12
N GLU A 189 1.86 17.33 15.72
CA GLU A 189 0.99 16.16 15.70
C GLU A 189 0.68 15.76 14.25
N ASP A 190 0.78 14.45 13.96
CA ASP A 190 0.38 13.89 12.67
C ASP A 190 -1.13 13.65 12.65
N VAL A 191 -1.84 14.38 11.79
CA VAL A 191 -3.31 14.38 11.71
C VAL A 191 -3.78 13.74 10.41
N GLN A 192 -4.82 12.90 10.48
CA GLN A 192 -5.49 12.35 9.31
C GLN A 192 -6.55 13.31 8.77
N VAL A 193 -6.50 13.56 7.47
CA VAL A 193 -7.42 14.46 6.78
C VAL A 193 -8.17 13.73 5.67
N TYR A 194 -9.43 14.06 5.49
CA TYR A 194 -10.36 13.33 4.64
C TYR A 194 -10.88 14.17 3.48
N VAL A 195 -10.84 13.60 2.28
CA VAL A 195 -11.45 14.18 1.09
C VAL A 195 -12.59 13.29 0.63
N LYS A 196 -13.80 13.85 0.60
CA LYS A 196 -15.00 13.16 0.11
C LYS A 196 -14.90 12.84 -1.38
N CYS A 197 -15.56 11.77 -1.80
CA CYS A 197 -15.62 11.41 -3.22
C CYS A 197 -16.35 12.45 -4.07
N SER A 198 -16.16 12.46 -5.39
CA SER A 198 -16.78 13.45 -6.28
C SER A 198 -18.31 13.42 -6.27
N SER A 199 -18.94 12.29 -5.91
CA SER A 199 -20.40 12.20 -5.73
C SER A 199 -20.90 12.68 -4.37
N GLY A 200 -20.00 13.02 -3.43
CA GLY A 200 -20.31 13.40 -2.05
C GLY A 200 -20.83 12.28 -1.15
N LYS A 201 -21.14 11.10 -1.71
CA LYS A 201 -21.74 9.97 -0.96
C LYS A 201 -20.81 9.30 0.04
N HIS A 202 -19.50 9.35 -0.18
CA HIS A 202 -18.49 8.76 0.69
C HIS A 202 -17.63 9.88 1.26
N HIS A 203 -17.63 10.01 2.58
CA HIS A 203 -16.99 11.06 3.38
C HIS A 203 -16.49 10.48 4.71
N GLN A 204 -15.93 11.33 5.59
CA GLN A 204 -15.33 10.89 6.87
C GLN A 204 -16.31 10.14 7.79
N GLY A 205 -17.61 10.43 7.70
CA GLY A 205 -18.64 9.84 8.56
C GLY A 205 -19.12 8.46 8.13
N ASN A 206 -18.68 7.96 6.97
CA ASN A 206 -19.09 6.64 6.45
C ASN A 206 -17.93 5.90 5.76
N TRP A 207 -16.77 5.92 6.39
CA TRP A 207 -15.55 5.25 5.90
C TRP A 207 -15.73 3.76 5.58
N ALA A 208 -16.65 3.07 6.27
CA ALA A 208 -16.91 1.66 6.06
C ALA A 208 -17.44 1.31 4.64
N SER A 209 -18.05 2.27 3.93
CA SER A 209 -18.56 2.05 2.57
C SER A 209 -17.61 2.54 1.48
N TRP A 210 -16.41 3.03 1.82
CA TRP A 210 -15.48 3.61 0.83
C TRP A 210 -15.09 2.64 -0.29
N GLY A 211 -14.92 1.35 0.03
CA GLY A 211 -14.59 0.30 -0.95
C GLY A 211 -15.65 0.12 -2.04
N GLU A 212 -16.89 0.54 -1.78
CA GLU A 212 -18.01 0.45 -2.72
C GLU A 212 -18.10 1.68 -3.65
N CYS A 213 -17.17 2.63 -3.54
CA CYS A 213 -17.24 3.87 -4.29
C CYS A 213 -16.97 3.67 -5.79
N THR A 214 -17.96 4.05 -6.60
CA THR A 214 -17.91 4.03 -8.07
C THR A 214 -17.76 5.43 -8.69
N ALA A 215 -17.51 6.47 -7.88
CA ALA A 215 -17.34 7.83 -8.37
C ALA A 215 -15.99 8.02 -9.08
N ASP A 216 -15.95 8.93 -10.06
CA ASP A 216 -14.73 9.24 -10.84
C ASP A 216 -13.54 9.63 -9.94
N GLN A 217 -13.80 10.39 -8.88
CA GLN A 217 -12.85 10.61 -7.80
C GLN A 217 -13.35 9.90 -6.55
N ARG A 218 -12.63 8.83 -6.18
CA ARG A 218 -12.85 8.07 -4.95
C ARG A 218 -12.51 8.92 -3.72
N PRO A 219 -13.10 8.61 -2.55
CA PRO A 219 -12.72 9.29 -1.32
C PRO A 219 -11.24 9.01 -1.00
N ARG A 220 -10.57 9.95 -0.34
CA ARG A 220 -9.13 9.85 -0.03
C ARG A 220 -8.87 10.27 1.40
N MET A 221 -7.79 9.72 1.96
CA MET A 221 -7.23 10.11 3.24
C MET A 221 -5.77 10.54 3.00
N TYR A 222 -5.40 11.63 3.64
CA TYR A 222 -4.06 12.18 3.66
C TYR A 222 -3.60 12.35 5.10
N ILE A 223 -2.30 12.54 5.27
CA ILE A 223 -1.66 12.86 6.55
C ILE A 223 -1.05 14.24 6.42
N THR A 224 -1.19 15.07 7.45
CA THR A 224 -0.63 16.42 7.54
C THR A 224 -0.03 16.61 8.93
N GLN A 225 0.89 17.55 9.09
CA GLN A 225 1.40 17.92 10.42
C GLN A 225 0.69 19.18 10.92
N GLN A 226 0.17 19.16 12.14
CA GLN A 226 -0.39 20.34 12.81
C GLN A 226 0.47 20.70 14.03
N LEU A 227 0.55 21.99 14.32
CA LEU A 227 1.24 22.49 15.52
C LEU A 227 0.21 22.59 16.64
N ASP A 228 0.30 21.70 17.63
CA ASP A 228 -0.48 21.80 18.85
C ASP A 228 0.33 22.57 19.90
N CYS A 229 -0.04 23.84 20.08
CA CYS A 229 0.53 24.69 21.12
C CYS A 229 -0.34 24.61 22.37
N ASN A 230 0.17 23.98 23.43
CA ASN A 230 -0.44 24.09 24.75
C ASN A 230 -0.26 25.54 25.24
N ALA A 231 -1.27 26.39 24.98
CA ALA A 231 -1.31 27.73 25.53
C ALA A 231 -1.30 27.62 27.06
N GLY A 232 -0.16 27.93 27.68
CA GLY A 232 -0.03 28.04 29.12
C GLY A 232 -1.11 28.99 29.64
N GLY A 233 -2.13 28.42 30.28
CA GLY A 233 -3.24 29.18 30.85
C GLY A 233 -2.75 30.14 31.92
N GLY A 234 -2.49 31.39 31.52
CA GLY A 234 -2.37 32.51 32.42
C GLY A 234 -3.69 32.66 33.16
N SER A 235 -3.70 32.33 34.45
CA SER A 235 -4.87 32.46 35.32
C SER A 235 -5.28 33.94 35.38
N SER A 236 -6.23 34.33 34.54
CA SER A 236 -7.01 35.54 34.73
C SER A 236 -7.97 35.27 35.88
N GLY A 237 -7.67 35.89 37.03
CA GLY A 237 -8.54 35.87 38.19
C GLY A 237 -9.91 36.44 37.85
N GLY A 238 -10.87 35.57 37.61
CA GLY A 238 -12.27 35.88 37.32
C GLY A 238 -13.21 35.20 38.31
N GLY A 239 -13.61 35.97 39.33
CA GLY A 239 -14.85 35.85 40.11
C GLY A 239 -15.51 34.47 40.27
N SER A 240 -15.28 33.87 41.44
CA SER A 240 -16.10 32.79 42.00
C SER A 240 -17.56 33.26 42.18
N THR A 241 -18.49 32.79 41.35
CA THR A 241 -19.94 32.85 41.65
C THR A 241 -20.33 31.66 42.52
N GLY A 242 -19.94 31.75 43.79
CA GLY A 242 -20.45 30.86 44.84
C GLY A 242 -21.91 31.15 45.12
N GLY A 243 -22.80 30.28 44.66
CA GLY A 243 -24.18 30.20 45.14
C GLY A 243 -24.18 29.76 46.60
N GLY A 244 -24.71 30.60 47.48
CA GLY A 244 -24.84 30.33 48.92
C GLY A 244 -26.01 31.09 49.51
N SER A 245 -27.02 30.33 49.93
CA SER A 245 -28.30 30.76 50.48
C SER A 245 -28.23 31.58 51.78
N THR A 246 -29.21 32.49 51.91
CA THR A 246 -29.98 32.87 53.12
C THR A 246 -29.24 33.35 54.38
N GLY A 247 -29.51 34.61 54.75
CA GLY A 247 -30.01 34.94 56.09
C GLY A 247 -29.14 35.79 57.02
N GLY A 248 -29.58 37.04 57.27
CA GLY A 248 -29.68 37.59 58.63
C GLY A 248 -28.51 38.44 59.19
N GLY A 249 -28.74 39.75 59.25
CA GLY A 249 -28.80 40.45 60.55
C GLY A 249 -27.53 41.09 61.15
N SER A 250 -27.59 42.43 61.24
CA SER A 250 -27.14 43.32 62.34
C SER A 250 -25.65 43.42 62.76
N GLY A 251 -25.18 44.68 62.83
CA GLY A 251 -24.35 45.17 63.96
C GLY A 251 -23.06 45.90 63.61
N ASP A 252 -23.11 47.24 63.64
CA ASP A 252 -22.15 48.24 64.20
C ASP A 252 -21.00 47.72 65.14
N PRO A 253 -19.99 48.53 65.55
CA PRO A 253 -19.07 49.44 64.82
C PRO A 253 -17.60 49.49 65.40
N PHE A 254 -16.65 50.17 64.72
CA PHE A 254 -15.35 50.74 65.25
C PHE A 254 -14.20 49.77 65.71
N PRO A 255 -12.94 50.24 66.00
CA PRO A 255 -11.89 50.71 65.07
C PRO A 255 -10.44 50.22 65.40
N GLY A 256 -9.45 50.56 64.56
CA GLY A 256 -8.02 50.59 64.95
C GLY A 256 -7.06 50.58 63.75
N ASN A 257 -6.33 51.68 63.51
CA ASN A 257 -4.87 51.86 63.79
C ASN A 257 -3.98 51.04 62.83
N THR A 258 -2.98 51.53 62.09
CA THR A 258 -1.96 52.59 62.21
C THR A 258 -1.35 52.79 60.80
N GLY A 259 -1.10 54.00 60.28
CA GLY A 259 0.11 54.80 60.49
C GLY A 259 1.14 54.59 59.37
N GLY A 260 1.55 55.65 58.65
CA GLY A 260 2.65 55.60 57.67
C GLY A 260 2.70 56.77 56.69
N ASP A 261 3.51 57.78 57.05
CA ASP A 261 3.78 59.03 56.35
C ASP A 261 4.42 58.91 54.95
N GLY A 262 4.23 59.95 54.12
CA GLY A 262 4.98 60.10 52.86
C GLY A 262 4.54 61.27 51.98
N SER A 263 4.94 62.49 52.37
CA SER A 263 4.72 63.78 51.69
C SER A 263 5.49 63.95 50.38
N GLY A 264 4.86 64.62 49.39
CA GLY A 264 5.54 65.13 48.19
C GLY A 264 4.65 66.02 47.32
N SER A 265 4.47 67.29 47.71
CA SER A 265 3.80 68.33 46.92
C SER A 265 4.67 68.83 45.76
N GLY A 266 4.02 69.11 44.62
CA GLY A 266 4.61 69.89 43.52
C GLY A 266 3.50 70.43 42.61
N SER A 267 3.02 71.63 42.93
CA SER A 267 2.03 72.41 42.17
C SER A 267 2.73 73.33 41.18
N GLY A 268 2.22 73.43 39.96
CA GLY A 268 2.72 74.34 38.92
C GLY A 268 1.64 74.61 37.87
N THR A 269 0.89 75.69 38.08
CA THR A 269 -0.09 76.28 37.16
C THR A 269 0.58 77.20 36.14
N GLY A 270 0.16 77.17 34.87
CA GLY A 270 0.52 78.17 33.86
C GLY A 270 -0.20 77.99 32.52
N ASN A 271 -1.21 78.83 32.28
CA ASN A 271 -1.92 79.08 31.02
C ASN A 271 -1.01 79.85 30.02
N ASP A 272 -1.08 79.60 28.71
CA ASP A 272 -1.78 80.47 27.73
C ASP A 272 -1.65 79.96 26.27
N ASN A 273 -2.62 80.37 25.46
CA ASN A 273 -2.97 80.06 24.08
C ASN A 273 -1.87 80.10 23.00
N THR A 274 -1.97 79.21 21.99
CA THR A 274 -2.06 79.59 20.55
C THR A 274 -2.42 78.40 19.63
N GLN A 275 -3.54 78.57 18.91
CA GLN A 275 -3.87 78.16 17.52
C GLN A 275 -3.85 76.66 17.07
N ASP A 276 -5.06 76.16 16.80
CA ASP A 276 -5.49 75.14 15.81
C ASP A 276 -4.98 75.48 14.38
N PRO A 277 -4.80 74.57 13.38
CA PRO A 277 -5.52 73.30 13.19
C PRO A 277 -4.77 72.10 12.58
N ASN A 278 -5.17 70.87 12.96
CA ASN A 278 -5.39 69.77 12.00
C ASN A 278 -5.96 68.52 12.68
N GLU A 279 -7.13 68.12 12.20
CA GLU A 279 -7.74 66.82 12.36
C GLU A 279 -6.89 65.74 11.65
N ASN A 280 -6.48 64.68 12.36
CA ASN A 280 -6.52 63.28 11.87
C ASN A 280 -6.22 62.31 13.04
N PRO A 281 -6.48 61.00 12.92
CA PRO A 281 -7.44 60.31 13.77
C PRO A 281 -6.75 59.28 14.68
N GLU A 282 -7.59 58.69 15.50
CA GLU A 282 -7.51 57.38 16.17
C GLU A 282 -6.21 56.58 15.98
N ASN A 283 -5.57 56.41 17.14
CA ASN A 283 -4.47 55.53 17.45
C ASN A 283 -4.93 54.06 17.34
N GLU A 284 -4.81 53.47 16.15
CA GLU A 284 -4.86 52.01 15.99
C GLU A 284 -3.50 51.43 16.37
N ASN A 285 -3.51 50.73 17.50
CA ASN A 285 -2.50 49.78 17.92
C ASN A 285 -2.38 48.71 16.82
N PRO A 286 -1.18 48.34 16.33
CA PRO A 286 -1.06 47.19 15.45
C PRO A 286 -1.30 45.95 16.32
N GLU A 287 -2.53 45.46 16.30
CA GLU A 287 -2.82 44.09 16.69
C GLU A 287 -1.94 43.18 15.83
N ASN A 288 -1.39 42.17 16.49
CA ASN A 288 -0.73 41.03 15.85
C ASN A 288 -1.58 40.58 14.66
N GLU A 289 -1.12 40.88 13.44
CA GLU A 289 -1.49 40.11 12.28
C GLU A 289 -0.88 38.71 12.49
N GLU A 290 -1.70 37.79 13.02
CA GLU A 290 -1.47 36.37 12.78
C GLU A 290 -1.38 36.18 11.26
N PRO A 291 -0.46 35.33 10.76
CA PRO A 291 -0.35 35.13 9.33
C PRO A 291 -1.63 34.46 8.80
N GLU A 292 -2.53 35.29 8.25
CA GLU A 292 -3.59 34.84 7.35
C GLU A 292 -2.94 34.23 6.10
N GLU A 293 -2.97 32.90 6.02
CA GLU A 293 -3.35 32.09 4.85
C GLU A 293 -2.85 30.66 5.07
N CYS A 294 -3.65 29.84 5.75
CA CYS A 294 -3.45 28.42 5.68
C CYS A 294 -4.78 27.68 5.51
N LEU A 295 -4.77 26.72 4.60
CA LEU A 295 -5.98 26.13 4.03
C LEU A 295 -6.54 25.04 4.94
N GLU A 296 -7.76 25.24 5.43
CA GLU A 296 -8.54 24.22 6.12
C GLU A 296 -9.03 23.17 5.11
N LEU A 297 -8.54 21.93 5.20
CA LEU A 297 -9.09 20.81 4.42
C LEU A 297 -10.45 20.33 4.99
N THR A 298 -10.77 20.71 6.24
CA THR A 298 -12.06 20.59 6.92
C THR A 298 -12.25 21.75 7.91
N GLU A 299 -13.48 22.19 8.15
CA GLU A 299 -13.81 23.28 9.10
C GLU A 299 -13.14 23.07 10.47
N GLY A 300 -12.24 23.98 10.84
CA GLY A 300 -11.61 24.05 12.17
C GLY A 300 -10.34 23.21 12.38
N SER A 301 -9.61 22.85 11.32
CA SER A 301 -8.34 22.12 11.42
C SER A 301 -7.18 22.96 10.89
N GLY A 302 -6.12 23.12 11.68
CA GLY A 302 -4.96 23.94 11.39
C GLY A 302 -4.28 23.63 10.05
N CYS A 303 -3.62 24.66 9.52
CA CYS A 303 -2.83 24.74 8.29
C CYS A 303 -2.44 23.42 7.61
N ALA A 304 -2.96 23.15 6.40
CA ALA A 304 -2.57 21.98 5.61
C ALA A 304 -1.21 22.13 4.91
N ASN A 305 -0.14 22.15 5.70
CA ASN A 305 1.24 21.99 5.23
C ASN A 305 1.70 20.53 5.44
N ASP A 306 2.66 20.07 4.65
CA ASP A 306 3.22 18.70 4.76
C ASP A 306 2.28 17.54 4.39
N ILE A 307 1.26 17.80 3.55
CA ILE A 307 0.31 16.77 3.07
C ILE A 307 1.08 15.60 2.41
N THR A 308 0.82 14.38 2.86
CA THR A 308 1.37 13.14 2.33
C THR A 308 0.33 12.00 2.40
N LYS A 309 0.70 10.84 1.85
CA LYS A 309 -0.04 9.59 1.96
C LYS A 309 0.98 8.44 1.98
N PRO A 310 0.74 7.37 2.76
CA PRO A 310 1.65 6.22 2.76
C PRO A 310 1.87 5.67 1.36
N VAL A 311 3.13 5.63 0.95
CA VAL A 311 3.62 4.98 -0.26
C VAL A 311 4.20 3.64 0.14
N LEU A 312 3.41 2.60 -0.06
CA LEU A 312 3.84 1.24 0.24
C LEU A 312 4.98 0.84 -0.70
N LYS A 313 5.98 0.14 -0.16
CA LYS A 313 6.89 -0.67 -0.97
C LYS A 313 6.04 -1.68 -1.72
N VAL A 314 5.97 -1.55 -3.04
CA VAL A 314 5.42 -2.61 -3.86
C VAL A 314 6.49 -3.69 -3.89
N LYS A 315 6.31 -4.74 -3.07
CA LYS A 315 7.19 -5.92 -3.15
C LYS A 315 7.28 -6.32 -4.62
N THR A 316 8.49 -6.37 -5.12
CA THR A 316 8.75 -6.82 -6.48
C THR A 316 8.24 -8.25 -6.62
N GLN A 317 7.91 -8.66 -7.84
CA GLN A 317 7.48 -10.04 -8.09
C GLN A 317 8.52 -11.05 -7.56
N PHE A 318 9.81 -10.73 -7.66
CA PHE A 318 10.91 -11.52 -7.10
C PHE A 318 10.83 -11.66 -5.58
N GLU A 319 10.61 -10.56 -4.85
CA GLU A 319 10.50 -10.60 -3.38
C GLU A 319 9.29 -11.43 -2.93
N LYS A 320 8.14 -11.25 -3.60
CA LYS A 320 6.94 -12.06 -3.31
C LYS A 320 7.16 -13.56 -3.56
N GLU A 321 7.87 -13.89 -4.63
CA GLU A 321 8.23 -15.28 -4.94
C GLU A 321 9.19 -15.86 -3.91
N CYS A 322 10.21 -15.10 -3.49
CA CYS A 322 11.17 -15.51 -2.47
C CYS A 322 10.51 -15.74 -1.10
N GLU A 323 9.66 -14.82 -0.66
CA GLU A 323 8.92 -14.95 0.61
C GLU A 323 8.09 -16.24 0.63
N GLU A 324 7.39 -16.54 -0.48
CA GLU A 324 6.60 -17.76 -0.57
C GLU A 324 7.45 -19.04 -0.51
N LEU A 325 8.61 -19.05 -1.18
CA LEU A 325 9.55 -20.16 -1.12
C LEU A 325 10.05 -20.35 0.33
N GLN A 326 10.41 -19.25 1.00
CA GLN A 326 10.88 -19.26 2.39
C GLN A 326 9.77 -19.70 3.38
N ILE A 327 8.52 -19.27 3.18
CA ILE A 327 7.37 -19.69 3.98
C ILE A 327 7.22 -21.21 3.91
N ASN A 328 7.18 -21.79 2.71
CA ASN A 328 7.07 -23.25 2.57
C ASN A 328 8.29 -23.96 3.18
N SER A 329 9.48 -23.40 3.01
CA SER A 329 10.73 -23.93 3.55
C SER A 329 10.84 -23.86 5.07
N SER A 330 10.12 -22.94 5.72
CA SER A 330 10.05 -22.86 7.17
C SER A 330 9.16 -23.95 7.78
N ASP A 331 8.29 -24.57 6.98
CA ASP A 331 7.39 -25.63 7.41
C ASP A 331 8.12 -26.97 7.59
N THR A 332 8.02 -27.54 8.80
CA THR A 332 8.67 -28.81 9.14
C THR A 332 8.12 -30.00 8.35
N THR A 333 6.82 -30.00 8.05
CA THR A 333 6.16 -31.02 7.23
C THR A 333 6.63 -30.93 5.79
N PHE A 334 6.74 -29.72 5.23
CA PHE A 334 7.31 -29.52 3.90
C PHE A 334 8.73 -30.10 3.81
N LYS A 335 9.60 -29.75 4.75
CA LYS A 335 10.97 -30.30 4.82
C LYS A 335 10.99 -31.83 4.93
N GLU A 336 10.14 -32.41 5.76
CA GLU A 336 10.02 -33.87 5.88
C GLU A 336 9.62 -34.50 4.54
N ARG A 337 8.62 -33.92 3.86
CA ARG A 337 8.11 -34.42 2.57
C ARG A 337 9.14 -34.26 1.44
N MET A 338 9.85 -33.14 1.38
CA MET A 338 10.95 -32.93 0.43
C MET A 338 12.11 -33.91 0.66
N ASN A 339 12.44 -34.24 1.92
CA ASN A 339 13.42 -35.28 2.23
C ASN A 339 12.96 -36.69 1.85
N ASN A 340 11.65 -36.98 1.95
CA ASN A 340 11.07 -38.23 1.43
C ASN A 340 11.23 -38.32 -0.08
N LEU A 341 10.93 -37.23 -0.82
CA LEU A 341 11.15 -37.13 -2.27
C LEU A 341 12.64 -37.32 -2.63
N LYS A 342 13.55 -36.69 -1.89
CA LYS A 342 15.01 -36.85 -2.06
C LYS A 342 15.46 -38.30 -1.92
N SER A 343 14.96 -38.99 -0.90
CA SER A 343 15.27 -40.40 -0.68
C SER A 343 14.68 -41.29 -1.77
N ALA A 344 13.55 -40.89 -2.37
CA ALA A 344 12.89 -41.60 -3.46
C ALA A 344 13.58 -41.44 -4.83
N THR A 345 14.54 -40.53 -4.99
CA THR A 345 15.32 -40.38 -6.24
C THR A 345 16.09 -41.64 -6.62
N LEU A 346 16.37 -42.53 -5.65
CA LEU A 346 17.04 -43.82 -5.88
C LEU A 346 16.06 -44.99 -6.14
N GLY A 347 14.75 -44.73 -6.12
CA GLY A 347 13.70 -45.74 -6.34
C GLY A 347 13.31 -45.94 -7.81
N ASP A 348 12.20 -46.63 -8.02
CA ASP A 348 11.72 -47.06 -9.36
C ASP A 348 10.48 -46.27 -9.84
N THR A 349 9.86 -45.49 -8.96
CA THR A 349 8.67 -44.67 -9.24
C THR A 349 8.84 -43.26 -8.71
N GLU A 350 8.36 -42.29 -9.48
CA GLU A 350 8.27 -40.91 -9.01
C GLU A 350 7.21 -40.80 -7.93
N LYS A 351 7.48 -39.93 -6.96
CA LYS A 351 6.55 -39.61 -5.89
C LYS A 351 6.25 -38.13 -5.95
N SER A 352 5.08 -37.76 -5.43
CA SER A 352 4.66 -36.37 -5.37
C SER A 352 3.87 -36.07 -4.10
N PHE A 353 3.72 -34.80 -3.76
CA PHE A 353 2.77 -34.35 -2.75
C PHE A 353 2.25 -32.95 -3.08
N GLY A 354 1.05 -32.64 -2.60
CA GLY A 354 0.44 -31.30 -2.73
C GLY A 354 0.82 -30.40 -1.54
N ILE A 355 0.93 -29.10 -1.80
CA ILE A 355 1.16 -28.05 -0.80
C ILE A 355 -0.06 -27.12 -0.82
N TYR A 356 -0.63 -26.88 0.35
CA TYR A 356 -1.92 -26.20 0.51
C TYR A 356 -1.78 -24.87 1.23
N ASN A 357 -2.63 -23.91 0.87
CA ASN A 357 -2.81 -22.69 1.64
C ASN A 357 -3.60 -23.03 2.93
N GLY A 358 -2.89 -23.07 4.06
CA GLY A 358 -3.38 -23.54 5.36
C GLY A 358 -4.51 -22.70 5.99
N ASN A 359 -4.89 -21.58 5.36
CA ASN A 359 -5.90 -20.66 5.88
C ASN A 359 -7.32 -20.89 5.33
N TYR A 360 -7.57 -21.90 4.49
CA TYR A 360 -8.88 -22.06 3.84
C TYR A 360 -9.60 -23.41 4.10
N VAL A 361 -10.83 -23.24 4.58
CA VAL A 361 -12.05 -24.10 4.65
C VAL A 361 -12.31 -24.91 5.93
N ASP A 362 -13.38 -24.48 6.61
CA ASP A 362 -14.31 -25.19 7.51
C ASP A 362 -13.73 -26.08 8.62
N SER A 363 -14.17 -25.81 9.85
CA SER A 363 -13.84 -26.45 11.14
C SER A 363 -13.84 -27.98 11.22
N THR A 364 -14.23 -28.68 10.15
CA THR A 364 -14.41 -30.12 10.12
C THR A 364 -13.24 -30.91 9.52
N TYR A 365 -12.29 -30.28 8.82
CA TYR A 365 -11.11 -30.97 8.29
C TYR A 365 -9.81 -30.22 8.62
N PRO A 366 -8.85 -30.82 9.34
CA PRO A 366 -7.51 -30.25 9.44
C PRO A 366 -6.88 -30.29 8.05
N ASN A 367 -6.68 -29.13 7.43
CA ASN A 367 -6.01 -29.01 6.15
C ASN A 367 -4.50 -28.90 6.42
N PRO A 368 -3.71 -29.97 6.23
CA PRO A 368 -2.28 -29.88 6.49
C PRO A 368 -1.64 -28.95 5.46
N SER A 369 -0.61 -28.22 5.86
CA SER A 369 0.20 -27.40 4.94
C SER A 369 0.76 -28.22 3.77
N CYS A 370 1.01 -29.52 4.00
CA CYS A 370 1.43 -30.49 3.00
C CYS A 370 0.62 -31.78 3.06
N GLY A 371 0.23 -32.30 1.89
CA GLY A 371 -0.45 -33.60 1.76
C GLY A 371 0.45 -34.80 2.07
N ALA A 372 -0.14 -35.99 2.00
CA ALA A 372 0.63 -37.23 2.01
C ALA A 372 1.46 -37.37 0.73
N VAL A 373 2.59 -38.07 0.81
CA VAL A 373 3.35 -38.48 -0.38
C VAL A 373 2.55 -39.55 -1.11
N VAL A 374 2.28 -39.31 -2.40
CA VAL A 374 1.60 -40.23 -3.30
C VAL A 374 2.63 -40.84 -4.23
N GLU A 375 2.57 -42.16 -4.41
CA GLU A 375 3.41 -42.86 -5.39
C GLU A 375 2.76 -42.81 -6.76
N GLY A 376 3.57 -42.51 -7.77
CA GLY A 376 3.21 -42.61 -9.17
C GLY A 376 3.21 -44.06 -9.66
N ASP A 377 3.08 -44.19 -10.97
CA ASP A 377 3.16 -45.47 -11.66
C ASP A 377 4.39 -45.51 -12.58
N GLU A 378 4.39 -46.47 -13.50
CA GLU A 378 5.51 -46.64 -14.42
C GLU A 378 5.59 -45.57 -15.54
N GLN A 379 4.67 -44.62 -15.58
CA GLN A 379 4.58 -43.65 -16.67
C GLN A 379 4.37 -42.22 -16.15
N ASN A 380 3.90 -42.07 -14.92
CA ASN A 380 3.44 -40.80 -14.36
C ASN A 380 3.90 -40.64 -12.91
N ALA A 381 4.17 -39.39 -12.52
CA ALA A 381 4.26 -39.02 -11.11
C ALA A 381 2.96 -39.32 -10.36
N GLY A 382 3.04 -39.32 -9.02
CA GLY A 382 1.86 -39.46 -8.17
C GLY A 382 0.80 -38.42 -8.53
N ASN A 383 -0.44 -38.86 -8.71
CA ASN A 383 -1.54 -37.96 -9.03
C ASN A 383 -2.00 -37.23 -7.77
N ILE A 384 -1.89 -35.90 -7.76
CA ILE A 384 -2.36 -35.06 -6.66
C ILE A 384 -3.74 -34.49 -7.05
N PRO A 385 -4.83 -34.91 -6.37
CA PRO A 385 -6.15 -34.37 -6.65
C PRO A 385 -6.19 -32.87 -6.41
N PHE A 386 -6.81 -32.13 -7.33
CA PHE A 386 -7.03 -30.71 -7.15
C PHE A 386 -7.90 -30.44 -5.92
N HIS A 387 -7.51 -29.42 -5.17
CA HIS A 387 -8.29 -28.83 -4.09
C HIS A 387 -8.21 -27.31 -4.24
N THR A 388 -9.26 -26.57 -3.84
CA THR A 388 -9.27 -25.12 -3.98
C THR A 388 -8.17 -24.42 -3.18
N SER A 389 -7.60 -25.05 -2.15
CA SER A 389 -6.43 -24.53 -1.43
C SER A 389 -5.08 -25.04 -1.96
N LEU A 390 -5.05 -25.93 -2.97
CA LEU A 390 -3.81 -26.46 -3.53
C LEU A 390 -3.06 -25.32 -4.24
N LYS A 391 -1.89 -24.93 -3.71
CA LYS A 391 -1.07 -23.85 -4.26
C LYS A 391 0.16 -24.35 -4.99
N ALA A 392 0.70 -25.52 -4.62
CA ALA A 392 1.87 -26.05 -5.30
C ALA A 392 1.89 -27.59 -5.28
N ILE A 393 2.67 -28.15 -6.20
CA ILE A 393 2.94 -29.59 -6.27
C ILE A 393 4.45 -29.78 -6.20
N ALA A 394 4.90 -30.80 -5.47
CA ALA A 394 6.29 -31.20 -5.43
C ALA A 394 6.41 -32.64 -5.92
N HIS A 395 7.43 -32.95 -6.73
CA HIS A 395 7.73 -34.31 -7.17
C HIS A 395 9.24 -34.56 -7.28
N ASN A 396 9.63 -35.81 -7.52
CA ASN A 396 11.02 -36.17 -7.74
C ASN A 396 11.27 -36.83 -9.09
N HIS A 397 12.45 -36.59 -9.63
CA HIS A 397 13.01 -37.34 -10.76
C HIS A 397 13.95 -38.45 -10.25
N LEU A 398 14.03 -39.55 -11.00
CA LEU A 398 14.77 -40.75 -10.62
C LEU A 398 16.20 -40.72 -11.18
N LYS A 399 17.18 -41.05 -10.33
CA LYS A 399 18.60 -41.15 -10.69
C LYS A 399 18.91 -42.36 -11.57
N ASN A 400 18.43 -43.52 -11.15
CA ASN A 400 18.72 -44.82 -11.79
C ASN A 400 17.56 -45.27 -12.67
N ALA A 401 16.94 -44.32 -13.37
CA ALA A 401 15.81 -44.62 -14.20
C ALA A 401 16.23 -45.67 -15.27
N THR A 402 15.38 -46.69 -15.48
CA THR A 402 15.66 -47.86 -16.33
C THR A 402 16.00 -47.45 -17.77
N GLU A 403 16.49 -48.34 -18.64
CA GLU A 403 16.76 -47.99 -20.06
C GLU A 403 15.56 -47.31 -20.76
N THR A 404 14.35 -47.53 -20.26
CA THR A 404 13.07 -46.96 -20.72
C THR A 404 12.66 -45.65 -20.07
N ARG A 405 13.28 -45.22 -18.96
CA ARG A 405 13.05 -43.91 -18.34
C ARG A 405 14.37 -43.20 -18.14
N LYS A 406 14.51 -42.03 -18.75
CA LYS A 406 15.70 -41.20 -18.60
C LYS A 406 15.23 -39.86 -18.05
N HIS A 407 15.23 -39.72 -16.72
CA HIS A 407 14.81 -38.46 -16.13
C HIS A 407 15.96 -37.45 -16.22
N ILE A 408 15.61 -36.24 -16.56
CA ILE A 408 16.53 -35.10 -16.64
C ILE A 408 16.67 -34.48 -15.24
N GLY A 409 17.81 -33.87 -14.97
CA GLY A 409 18.13 -33.18 -13.71
C GLY A 409 17.52 -31.77 -13.61
N THR A 410 16.36 -31.55 -14.25
CA THR A 410 15.59 -30.30 -14.28
C THR A 410 14.15 -30.60 -14.73
N PHE A 411 13.32 -29.58 -14.95
CA PHE A 411 11.91 -29.74 -15.37
C PHE A 411 11.77 -30.16 -16.84
N SER A 412 10.81 -31.04 -17.09
CA SER A 412 10.37 -31.50 -18.41
C SER A 412 9.21 -30.63 -18.97
N PRO A 413 8.86 -30.77 -20.25
CA PRO A 413 7.68 -30.11 -20.80
C PRO A 413 6.37 -30.53 -20.11
N ASN A 414 6.28 -31.77 -19.64
CA ASN A 414 5.11 -32.26 -18.92
C ASN A 414 4.96 -31.57 -17.55
N ASP A 415 6.07 -31.21 -16.90
CA ASP A 415 6.04 -30.47 -15.64
C ASP A 415 5.52 -29.03 -15.86
N LEU A 416 5.89 -28.40 -16.98
CA LEU A 416 5.37 -27.09 -17.37
C LEU A 416 3.86 -27.15 -17.68
N ILE A 417 3.39 -28.22 -18.32
CA ILE A 417 1.96 -28.47 -18.54
C ILE A 417 1.23 -28.65 -17.21
N ALA A 418 1.79 -29.44 -16.28
CA ALA A 418 1.20 -29.66 -14.97
C ALA A 418 1.08 -28.36 -14.17
N LEU A 419 2.12 -27.52 -14.18
CA LEU A 419 2.09 -26.19 -13.56
C LEU A 419 1.03 -25.29 -14.22
N SER A 420 0.92 -25.32 -15.55
CA SER A 420 -0.11 -24.57 -16.27
C SER A 420 -1.51 -25.02 -15.89
N ASN A 421 -1.76 -26.33 -15.82
CA ASN A 421 -3.07 -26.88 -15.47
C ASN A 421 -3.48 -26.51 -14.04
N LEU A 422 -2.54 -26.60 -13.09
CA LEU A 422 -2.78 -26.16 -11.71
C LEU A 422 -3.24 -24.69 -11.67
N ALA A 423 -2.56 -23.81 -12.41
CA ALA A 423 -2.91 -22.40 -12.45
C ALA A 423 -4.30 -22.14 -13.06
N ILE A 424 -4.65 -22.86 -14.12
CA ILE A 424 -5.99 -22.79 -14.74
C ILE A 424 -7.06 -23.30 -13.77
N ASP A 425 -6.82 -24.42 -13.08
CA ASP A 425 -7.78 -24.99 -12.14
C ASP A 425 -8.02 -24.04 -10.95
N ILE A 426 -6.98 -23.36 -10.46
CA ILE A 426 -7.10 -22.31 -9.45
C ILE A 426 -8.02 -21.18 -9.93
N GLU A 427 -7.79 -20.65 -11.14
CA GLU A 427 -8.63 -19.58 -11.71
C GLU A 427 -10.07 -20.03 -11.97
N ALA A 428 -10.25 -21.21 -12.59
CA ALA A 428 -11.56 -21.75 -12.96
C ALA A 428 -12.45 -22.06 -11.76
N ASN A 429 -11.85 -22.37 -10.60
CA ASN A 429 -12.57 -22.72 -9.37
C ASN A 429 -12.67 -21.56 -8.37
N ASN A 430 -12.31 -20.33 -8.76
CA ASN A 430 -12.28 -19.16 -7.86
C ASN A 430 -11.53 -19.45 -6.55
N SER A 431 -10.39 -20.14 -6.66
CA SER A 431 -9.55 -20.46 -5.52
C SER A 431 -9.04 -19.19 -4.84
N PRO A 432 -8.88 -19.17 -3.51
CA PRO A 432 -8.27 -18.06 -2.78
C PRO A 432 -6.74 -17.98 -2.97
N VAL A 433 -6.13 -18.97 -3.63
CA VAL A 433 -4.68 -19.00 -3.86
C VAL A 433 -4.27 -17.85 -4.76
N LYS A 434 -3.36 -17.01 -4.28
CA LYS A 434 -2.84 -15.86 -5.03
C LYS A 434 -1.84 -16.37 -6.07
N LYS A 435 -1.76 -15.70 -7.22
CA LYS A 435 -0.85 -16.07 -8.32
C LYS A 435 0.60 -16.27 -7.87
N GLN A 436 1.11 -15.40 -6.98
CA GLN A 436 2.48 -15.51 -6.46
C GLN A 436 2.70 -16.73 -5.56
N GLU A 437 1.64 -17.36 -5.04
CA GLU A 437 1.75 -18.58 -4.23
C GLU A 437 1.97 -19.81 -5.11
N ILE A 438 1.55 -19.76 -6.39
CA ILE A 438 1.60 -20.90 -7.29
C ILE A 438 3.04 -21.32 -7.58
N ALA A 439 3.33 -22.62 -7.41
CA ALA A 439 4.65 -23.17 -7.68
C ALA A 439 4.60 -24.65 -8.10
N THR A 440 5.68 -25.11 -8.71
CA THR A 440 6.03 -26.54 -8.70
C THR A 440 7.44 -26.71 -8.14
N TYR A 441 7.68 -27.78 -7.40
CA TYR A 441 8.96 -28.12 -6.80
C TYR A 441 9.46 -29.45 -7.37
N LEU A 442 10.76 -29.52 -7.65
CA LEU A 442 11.40 -30.71 -8.18
C LEU A 442 12.59 -31.10 -7.31
N VAL A 443 12.67 -32.37 -6.96
CA VAL A 443 13.84 -32.98 -6.33
C VAL A 443 14.48 -34.00 -7.27
N CYS A 444 15.76 -33.85 -7.58
CA CYS A 444 16.51 -34.81 -8.37
C CYS A 444 17.90 -35.03 -7.73
N ASP A 445 18.69 -35.95 -8.28
CA ASP A 445 20.05 -36.22 -7.78
C ASP A 445 20.98 -35.00 -8.00
N GLU A 446 20.70 -34.23 -9.03
CA GLU A 446 21.47 -33.06 -9.43
C GLU A 446 21.13 -31.82 -8.60
N GLY A 447 19.90 -31.69 -8.09
CA GLY A 447 19.50 -30.49 -7.35
C GLY A 447 18.04 -30.46 -6.89
N ASN A 448 17.72 -29.38 -6.19
CA ASN A 448 16.37 -29.08 -5.72
C ASN A 448 15.94 -27.78 -6.38
N TYR A 449 14.79 -27.80 -7.05
CA TYR A 449 14.35 -26.68 -7.86
C TYR A 449 12.91 -26.28 -7.58
N SER A 450 12.57 -25.07 -8.01
CA SER A 450 11.18 -24.62 -8.08
C SER A 450 10.95 -23.77 -9.32
N LEU A 451 9.72 -23.83 -9.86
CA LEU A 451 9.22 -22.88 -10.84
C LEU A 451 8.11 -22.02 -10.24
N LYS A 452 8.20 -20.72 -10.49
CA LYS A 452 7.17 -19.73 -10.14
C LYS A 452 6.61 -19.09 -11.40
N ILE A 453 5.30 -18.84 -11.41
CA ILE A 453 4.63 -18.27 -12.59
C ILE A 453 4.78 -16.75 -12.58
N ASN A 454 5.47 -16.20 -13.57
CA ASN A 454 5.53 -14.76 -13.78
C ASN A 454 4.40 -14.27 -14.72
N ASP A 455 4.02 -15.09 -15.70
CA ASP A 455 2.97 -14.79 -16.70
C ASP A 455 2.23 -16.08 -17.06
N ILE A 456 0.98 -16.19 -16.58
CA ILE A 456 0.15 -17.38 -16.75
C ILE A 456 -0.25 -17.60 -18.21
N TYR A 457 -0.46 -16.53 -18.99
CA TYR A 457 -0.89 -16.67 -20.38
C TYR A 457 0.23 -17.21 -21.25
N LYS A 458 1.47 -16.78 -21.00
CA LYS A 458 2.65 -17.33 -21.65
C LYS A 458 2.84 -18.81 -21.36
N LEU A 459 2.72 -19.19 -20.08
CA LEU A 459 2.84 -20.58 -19.66
C LEU A 459 1.74 -21.44 -20.28
N TYR A 460 0.50 -20.95 -20.25
CA TYR A 460 -0.65 -21.61 -20.88
C TYR A 460 -0.47 -21.79 -22.38
N ASN A 461 -0.03 -20.75 -23.10
CA ASN A 461 0.19 -20.83 -24.54
C ASN A 461 1.29 -21.85 -24.89
N PHE A 462 2.36 -21.90 -24.10
CA PHE A 462 3.39 -22.93 -24.26
C PHE A 462 2.80 -24.33 -24.05
N ALA A 463 2.11 -24.55 -22.93
CA ALA A 463 1.51 -25.84 -22.56
C ALA A 463 0.49 -26.32 -23.59
N LEU A 464 -0.41 -25.43 -24.02
CA LEU A 464 -1.41 -25.71 -25.05
C LEU A 464 -0.74 -26.10 -26.37
N LYS A 465 0.25 -25.33 -26.82
CA LYS A 465 0.92 -25.58 -28.09
C LYS A 465 1.70 -26.90 -28.05
N TYR A 466 2.46 -27.15 -26.99
CA TYR A 466 3.19 -28.41 -26.83
C TYR A 466 2.26 -29.62 -26.74
N GLY A 467 1.12 -29.48 -26.06
CA GLY A 467 0.14 -30.56 -25.91
C GLY A 467 -0.71 -30.84 -27.16
N THR A 468 -0.76 -29.94 -28.14
CA THR A 468 -1.69 -30.05 -29.28
C THR A 468 -1.04 -29.97 -30.67
N ASP A 469 0.17 -29.42 -30.78
CA ASP A 469 0.91 -29.26 -32.05
C ASP A 469 2.15 -30.16 -32.07
N ASN A 470 2.04 -31.28 -32.79
CA ASN A 470 3.14 -32.25 -32.92
C ASN A 470 4.41 -31.64 -33.51
N ALA A 471 4.30 -30.69 -34.44
CA ALA A 471 5.49 -30.06 -35.03
C ALA A 471 6.19 -29.17 -34.00
N PHE A 472 5.42 -28.49 -33.14
CA PHE A 472 6.01 -27.74 -32.04
C PHE A 472 6.62 -28.66 -30.99
N LYS A 473 6.00 -29.80 -30.69
CA LYS A 473 6.58 -30.83 -29.81
C LYS A 473 7.95 -31.30 -30.32
N ASP A 474 8.04 -31.66 -31.60
CA ASP A 474 9.31 -32.07 -32.23
C ASP A 474 10.39 -30.97 -32.08
N ILE A 475 10.02 -29.69 -32.26
CA ILE A 475 10.93 -28.55 -32.06
C ILE A 475 11.44 -28.47 -30.62
N ILE A 476 10.58 -28.72 -29.63
CA ILE A 476 10.96 -28.72 -28.21
C ILE A 476 11.85 -29.92 -27.89
N ASP A 477 11.53 -31.11 -28.40
CA ASP A 477 12.36 -32.31 -28.19
C ASP A 477 13.77 -32.11 -28.78
N GLU A 478 13.87 -31.60 -30.02
CA GLU A 478 15.15 -31.22 -30.64
C GLU A 478 15.87 -30.09 -29.89
N PHE A 479 15.13 -29.22 -29.20
CA PHE A 479 15.72 -28.16 -28.37
C PHE A 479 16.37 -28.75 -27.13
N TYR A 480 15.72 -29.70 -26.46
CA TYR A 480 16.26 -30.38 -25.28
C TYR A 480 17.57 -31.10 -25.63
N GLU A 481 17.58 -31.86 -26.73
CA GLU A 481 18.77 -32.58 -27.19
C GLU A 481 19.93 -31.62 -27.50
N ARG A 482 19.69 -30.55 -28.27
CA ARG A 482 20.75 -29.61 -28.67
C ARG A 482 21.30 -28.74 -27.54
N ASN A 483 20.57 -28.62 -26.43
CA ASN A 483 20.97 -27.80 -25.28
C ASN A 483 21.34 -28.66 -24.06
N ASN A 484 21.67 -29.93 -24.27
CA ASN A 484 22.12 -30.87 -23.23
C ASN A 484 21.12 -30.98 -22.06
N ILE A 485 19.82 -30.84 -22.32
CA ILE A 485 18.76 -31.10 -21.33
C ILE A 485 18.41 -32.59 -21.42
N ALA A 486 19.36 -33.43 -21.05
CA ALA A 486 19.26 -34.87 -21.21
C ALA A 486 19.79 -35.60 -19.96
N HIS A 487 19.29 -36.81 -19.75
CA HIS A 487 19.70 -37.64 -18.63
C HIS A 487 21.21 -37.93 -18.66
N GLY A 488 21.86 -37.75 -17.51
CA GLY A 488 23.29 -37.97 -17.34
C GLY A 488 24.17 -36.79 -17.78
N GLU A 489 23.59 -35.74 -18.38
CA GLU A 489 24.34 -34.53 -18.69
C GLU A 489 24.69 -33.74 -17.42
N PRO A 490 25.79 -32.97 -17.41
CA PRO A 490 26.15 -32.17 -16.24
C PRO A 490 25.03 -31.22 -15.82
N LYS A 491 24.77 -31.17 -14.51
CA LYS A 491 23.77 -30.26 -13.91
C LYS A 491 23.79 -28.84 -14.49
N ASN A 492 24.98 -28.26 -14.59
CA ASN A 492 25.15 -26.89 -15.06
C ASN A 492 24.67 -26.72 -16.51
N ASP A 493 24.96 -27.70 -17.37
CA ASP A 493 24.57 -27.67 -18.78
C ASP A 493 23.06 -27.84 -18.93
N GLN A 494 22.45 -28.75 -18.15
CA GLN A 494 20.99 -28.91 -18.09
C GLN A 494 20.31 -27.61 -17.63
N ASN A 495 20.83 -26.95 -16.59
CA ASN A 495 20.26 -25.69 -16.08
C ASN A 495 20.40 -24.54 -17.08
N ILE A 496 21.55 -24.40 -17.76
CA ILE A 496 21.72 -23.43 -18.84
C ILE A 496 20.74 -23.71 -19.98
N GLY A 497 20.63 -24.97 -20.40
CA GLY A 497 19.72 -25.39 -21.47
C GLY A 497 18.27 -25.08 -21.12
N PHE A 498 17.86 -25.37 -19.89
CA PHE A 498 16.49 -25.10 -19.43
C PHE A 498 16.20 -23.60 -19.32
N LEU A 499 17.15 -22.79 -18.84
CA LEU A 499 16.98 -21.33 -18.85
C LEU A 499 16.88 -20.77 -20.29
N LYS A 500 17.62 -21.33 -21.24
CA LYS A 500 17.48 -20.99 -22.67
C LYS A 500 16.10 -21.38 -23.20
N LEU A 501 15.53 -22.50 -22.77
CA LEU A 501 14.15 -22.88 -23.10
C LEU A 501 13.17 -21.80 -22.61
N LEU A 502 13.23 -21.45 -21.32
CA LEU A 502 12.36 -20.44 -20.73
C LEU A 502 12.43 -19.10 -21.46
N LYS A 503 13.65 -18.67 -21.83
CA LYS A 503 13.90 -17.42 -22.55
C LYS A 503 13.46 -17.48 -24.02
N ASN A 504 13.87 -18.49 -24.77
CA ASN A 504 13.65 -18.58 -26.22
C ASN A 504 12.19 -18.75 -26.59
N PHE A 505 11.43 -19.44 -25.74
CA PHE A 505 10.00 -19.66 -25.94
C PHE A 505 9.13 -18.73 -25.09
N ASP A 506 9.75 -17.81 -24.34
CA ASP A 506 9.08 -16.82 -23.48
C ASP A 506 8.00 -17.48 -22.61
N ILE A 507 8.37 -18.52 -21.86
CA ILE A 507 7.43 -19.46 -21.21
C ILE A 507 6.65 -18.82 -20.05
N GLY A 508 7.12 -17.69 -19.52
CA GLY A 508 6.41 -17.01 -18.42
C GLY A 508 6.64 -17.63 -17.04
N ALA A 509 7.77 -18.31 -16.84
CA ALA A 509 8.15 -18.89 -15.55
C ALA A 509 9.53 -18.41 -15.09
N ASN A 510 9.71 -18.30 -13.77
CA ASN A 510 10.98 -18.04 -13.11
C ASN A 510 11.53 -19.34 -12.51
N PHE A 511 12.84 -19.56 -12.63
CA PHE A 511 13.52 -20.79 -12.21
C PHE A 511 14.38 -20.53 -10.97
N TYR A 512 14.18 -21.36 -9.95
CA TYR A 512 14.85 -21.26 -8.66
C TYR A 512 15.54 -22.57 -8.31
N GLU A 513 16.67 -22.48 -7.62
CA GLU A 513 17.41 -23.59 -7.04
C GLU A 513 17.52 -23.41 -5.52
N ALA A 514 17.36 -24.49 -4.77
CA ALA A 514 17.61 -24.52 -3.34
C ALA A 514 18.85 -25.32 -2.98
N ASP A 515 19.40 -25.02 -1.81
CA ASP A 515 20.38 -25.86 -1.15
C ASP A 515 19.81 -27.24 -0.73
N ASN A 516 20.64 -28.05 -0.08
CA ASN A 516 20.27 -29.40 0.33
C ASN A 516 19.22 -29.48 1.44
N ASN A 517 19.02 -28.39 2.18
CA ASN A 517 18.09 -28.30 3.29
C ASN A 517 16.77 -27.62 2.89
N PHE A 518 16.67 -27.20 1.62
CA PHE A 518 15.54 -26.46 1.07
C PHE A 518 15.36 -25.10 1.74
N GLU A 519 16.40 -24.48 2.29
CA GLU A 519 16.30 -23.23 3.07
C GLU A 519 16.76 -22.01 2.28
N ASN A 520 17.82 -22.18 1.48
CA ASN A 520 18.47 -21.09 0.77
C ASN A 520 18.12 -21.18 -0.72
N TRP A 521 17.20 -20.32 -1.17
CA TRP A 521 16.73 -20.28 -2.55
C TRP A 521 17.47 -19.20 -3.35
N GLU A 522 17.86 -19.54 -4.57
CA GLU A 522 18.49 -18.62 -5.51
C GLU A 522 17.72 -18.64 -6.83
N LYS A 523 17.33 -17.47 -7.34
CA LYS A 523 16.81 -17.36 -8.71
C LYS A 523 17.96 -17.54 -9.68
N LEU A 524 17.77 -18.42 -10.65
CA LEU A 524 18.71 -18.67 -11.72
C LEU A 524 18.31 -17.85 -12.95
N GLU A 525 19.26 -17.11 -13.52
CA GLU A 525 19.07 -16.32 -14.74
C GLU A 525 20.27 -16.52 -15.67
N LEU A 526 20.06 -16.48 -16.99
CA LEU A 526 21.18 -16.48 -17.93
C LEU A 526 22.01 -15.22 -17.75
N ASN A 527 23.33 -15.37 -17.78
CA ASN A 527 24.23 -14.23 -17.93
C ASN A 527 24.07 -13.56 -19.30
N LEU A 528 24.73 -12.43 -19.51
CA LEU A 528 24.61 -11.65 -20.76
C LEU A 528 25.05 -12.44 -22.01
N SER A 529 25.95 -13.40 -21.88
CA SER A 529 26.43 -14.26 -22.97
C SER A 529 25.67 -15.58 -23.11
N GLU A 530 24.66 -15.82 -22.27
CA GLU A 530 23.81 -17.03 -22.27
C GLU A 530 24.59 -18.35 -22.20
N ASN A 531 25.73 -18.34 -21.54
CA ASN A 531 26.62 -19.49 -21.39
C ASN A 531 26.98 -19.78 -19.92
N ASP A 532 26.44 -18.99 -19.00
CA ASP A 532 26.61 -19.15 -17.57
C ASP A 532 25.34 -18.68 -16.84
N ILE A 533 25.26 -18.96 -15.55
CA ILE A 533 24.11 -18.67 -14.70
C ILE A 533 24.47 -17.57 -13.71
N ASN A 534 23.74 -16.46 -13.78
CA ASN A 534 23.67 -15.49 -12.70
C ASN A 534 22.72 -16.01 -11.62
N LYS A 535 23.15 -15.89 -10.37
CA LYS A 535 22.36 -16.27 -9.21
C LYS A 535 21.95 -15.04 -8.42
N LYS A 536 20.68 -14.98 -8.03
CA LYS A 536 20.15 -13.94 -7.16
C LYS A 536 19.50 -14.58 -5.95
N SER A 537 20.12 -14.45 -4.79
CA SER A 537 19.62 -15.01 -3.53
C SER A 537 18.28 -14.38 -3.15
N CYS A 538 17.37 -15.24 -2.73
CA CYS A 538 16.40 -14.92 -1.69
C CYS A 538 17.17 -14.80 -0.35
#